data_AF-A0A951AST1-F1
#
_entry.id   AF-A0A951AST1-F1
#
_cell.length_a   1.000
_cell.length_b   1.000
_cell.length_c   1.000
_cell.angle_alpha   90.00
_cell.angle_beta   90.00
_cell.angle_gamma   90.00
#
_symmetry.space_group_name_H-M   'P 1'
#
loop_
_entity.id
_entity.type
_entity.pdbx_description
1 polymer ?
#
loop_
_entity_poly.entity_id
_entity_poly.type
_entity_poly.pdbx_seq_one_letter_code
_entity_poly.pdbx_strand_id
1 'polypeptide(L)' 'MTNGTSDSPATKPTCHNRKVIHATCTLHRGPRGFANVVVSKRDGTIELDPHVTGACVLTLAEDEAAALRDLLTRWLG' A
#
# COMPACT_ATOMS: atom_id res chain seq x y z
N MET A 1 -2.46 -10.52 -47.65
CA MET A 1 -3.01 -9.41 -46.86
C MET A 1 -2.68 -9.69 -45.40
N THR A 2 -1.70 -9.01 -44.83
CA THR A 2 -1.21 -9.25 -43.45
C THR A 2 -2.01 -8.37 -42.48
N ASN A 3 -2.89 -8.97 -41.68
CA ASN A 3 -3.55 -8.27 -40.58
C ASN A 3 -2.54 -8.12 -39.42
N GLY A 4 -2.08 -6.90 -39.20
CA GLY A 4 -1.30 -6.52 -38.03
C GLY A 4 -2.20 -6.40 -36.82
N THR A 5 -2.00 -7.28 -35.84
CA THR A 5 -2.56 -7.14 -34.50
C THR A 5 -1.84 -5.99 -33.81
N SER A 6 -2.52 -4.86 -33.61
CA SER A 6 -2.02 -3.75 -32.81
C SER A 6 -2.04 -4.14 -31.33
N ASP A 7 -0.92 -4.67 -30.83
CA ASP A 7 -0.64 -4.75 -29.39
C ASP A 7 -0.39 -3.33 -28.86
N SER A 8 -1.46 -2.64 -28.48
CA SER A 8 -1.34 -1.45 -27.65
C SER A 8 -0.94 -1.89 -26.23
N PRO A 9 0.12 -1.32 -25.62
CA PRO A 9 0.51 -1.69 -24.28
C PRO A 9 -0.61 -1.31 -23.32
N ALA A 10 -1.22 -2.32 -22.68
CA ALA A 10 -2.26 -2.13 -21.68
C ALA A 10 -1.74 -1.20 -20.58
N THR A 11 -2.24 0.04 -20.57
CA THR A 11 -1.95 1.00 -19.50
C THR A 11 -2.62 0.46 -18.24
N LYS A 12 -1.83 -0.08 -17.31
CA LYS A 12 -2.35 -0.58 -16.03
C LYS A 12 -3.14 0.54 -15.36
N PRO A 13 -4.36 0.29 -14.86
CA PRO A 13 -5.12 1.31 -14.14
C PRO A 13 -4.29 1.79 -12.96
N THR A 14 -3.92 3.07 -12.95
CA THR A 14 -3.32 3.69 -11.78
C THR A 14 -4.42 3.79 -10.72
N CYS A 15 -4.44 2.83 -9.81
CA CYS A 15 -5.29 2.89 -8.62
C CYS A 15 -4.89 4.13 -7.80
N HIS A 16 -5.62 5.23 -7.95
CA HIS A 16 -5.34 6.50 -7.27
C HIS A 16 -5.38 6.39 -5.73
N ASN A 17 -6.04 5.34 -5.23
CA ASN A 17 -6.18 5.07 -3.79
C ASN A 17 -5.10 4.15 -3.23
N ARG A 18 -4.10 3.74 -4.03
CA ARG A 18 -3.05 2.81 -3.60
C ARG A 18 -1.69 3.49 -3.61
N LYS A 19 -0.99 3.42 -2.48
CA LYS A 19 0.40 3.84 -2.35
C LYS A 19 1.24 2.70 -1.79
N VAL A 20 2.51 2.64 -2.16
CA VAL A 20 3.47 1.68 -1.61
C VAL A 20 4.51 2.46 -0.82
N ILE A 21 4.71 2.07 0.44
CA ILE A 21 5.70 2.65 1.35
C ILE A 21 6.73 1.56 1.63
N HIS A 22 8.00 1.86 1.39
CA HIS A 22 9.08 0.95 1.79
C HIS A 22 9.31 1.03 3.30
N ALA A 23 9.24 -0.10 3.99
CA ALA A 23 9.41 -0.23 5.44
C ALA A 23 10.24 -1.48 5.78
N THR A 24 10.45 -1.76 7.06
CA THR A 24 11.10 -2.99 7.53
C THR A 24 10.22 -3.66 8.58
N CYS A 25 10.01 -4.98 8.46
CA CYS A 25 9.26 -5.76 9.45
C CYS A 25 10.21 -6.31 10.51
N THR A 26 9.94 -6.03 11.79
CA THR A 26 10.78 -6.49 12.92
C THR A 26 10.44 -7.90 13.40
N LEU A 27 9.27 -8.44 13.00
CA LEU A 27 8.78 -9.76 13.41
C LEU A 27 9.42 -10.91 12.62
N HIS A 28 9.45 -10.81 11.29
CA HIS A 28 10.04 -11.82 10.43
C HIS A 28 11.52 -11.49 10.24
N ARG A 29 12.38 -12.07 11.09
CA ARG A 29 13.85 -11.90 11.12
C ARG A 29 14.58 -12.46 9.86
N GLY A 30 14.06 -12.19 8.66
CA GLY A 30 14.66 -12.55 7.36
C GLY A 30 15.64 -11.49 6.84
N PRO A 31 16.30 -11.73 5.69
CA PRO A 31 17.33 -10.85 5.16
C PRO A 31 16.84 -9.41 5.05
N ARG A 32 17.65 -8.48 5.55
CA ARG A 32 17.36 -7.06 5.79
C ARG A 32 16.49 -6.40 4.71
N GLY A 33 15.34 -5.85 5.11
CA GLY A 33 15.15 -4.41 4.95
C GLY A 33 14.01 -3.88 4.09
N PHE A 34 13.20 -4.69 3.42
CA PHE A 34 12.13 -4.14 2.56
C PHE A 34 10.81 -4.91 2.68
N ALA A 35 10.00 -4.53 3.66
CA ALA A 35 8.57 -4.75 3.69
C ALA A 35 7.90 -3.60 2.92
N ASN A 36 7.27 -3.89 1.79
CA ASN A 36 6.47 -2.89 1.09
C ASN A 36 5.11 -2.81 1.78
N VAL A 37 4.87 -1.74 2.54
CA VAL A 37 3.54 -1.46 3.08
C VAL A 37 2.69 -0.91 1.94
N VAL A 38 1.72 -1.70 1.51
CA VAL A 38 0.68 -1.22 0.61
C VAL A 38 -0.36 -0.51 1.47
N VAL A 39 -0.58 0.75 1.16
CA VAL A 39 -1.66 1.55 1.74
C VAL A 39 -2.78 1.62 0.71
N SER A 40 -4.00 1.26 1.10
CA SER A 40 -5.16 1.44 0.24
C SER A 40 -6.37 2.01 1.00
N LYS A 41 -7.22 2.76 0.30
CA LYS A 41 -8.51 3.23 0.81
C LYS A 41 -9.66 2.53 0.10
N ARG A 42 -10.52 1.86 0.87
CA ARG A 42 -11.70 1.14 0.38
C ARG A 42 -12.84 1.27 1.38
N ASP A 43 -14.03 1.65 0.90
CA ASP A 43 -15.26 1.66 1.70
C ASP A 43 -15.15 2.37 3.06
N GLY A 44 -14.46 3.52 3.10
CA GLY A 44 -14.27 4.28 4.34
C GLY A 44 -13.21 3.72 5.30
N THR A 45 -12.46 2.71 4.86
CA THR A 45 -11.37 2.10 5.64
C THR A 45 -10.02 2.31 4.97
N ILE A 46 -8.98 2.41 5.80
CA ILE A 46 -7.57 2.47 5.38
C ILE A 46 -6.91 1.15 5.73
N GLU A 47 -6.42 0.46 4.72
CA GLU A 47 -5.74 -0.82 4.83
C GLU A 47 -4.22 -0.62 4.73
N LEU A 48 -3.47 -1.25 5.64
CA LEU A 48 -2.01 -1.32 5.65
C LEU A 48 -1.59 -2.79 5.56
N ASP A 49 -1.08 -3.23 4.40
CA ASP A 49 -0.52 -4.57 4.20
C ASP A 49 1.01 -4.50 4.07
N PRO A 50 1.77 -4.82 5.13
CA PRO A 50 3.23 -4.76 5.16
C PRO A 50 3.91 -5.86 4.34
N HIS A 51 3.21 -6.94 4.00
CA HIS A 51 3.80 -8.09 3.30
C HIS A 51 3.27 -8.28 1.89
N VAL A 52 2.28 -7.49 1.45
CA VAL A 52 1.62 -7.61 0.13
C VAL A 52 1.07 -9.02 -0.11
N THR A 53 0.84 -9.78 0.96
CA THR A 53 0.41 -11.18 0.95
C THR A 53 -0.86 -11.37 1.77
N GLY A 54 -1.41 -10.31 2.39
CA GLY A 54 -2.56 -10.41 3.27
C GLY A 54 -2.28 -11.05 4.64
N ALA A 55 -1.04 -11.46 4.92
CA ALA A 55 -0.71 -12.20 6.14
C ALA A 55 -0.74 -11.35 7.43
N CYS A 56 -0.59 -10.02 7.31
CA CYS A 56 -0.53 -9.10 8.45
C CYS A 56 -1.21 -7.76 8.13
N VAL A 57 -2.48 -7.79 7.72
CA VAL A 57 -3.22 -6.57 7.34
C VAL A 57 -3.72 -5.83 8.58
N LEU A 58 -3.40 -4.54 8.71
CA LEU A 58 -4.03 -3.63 9.66
C LEU A 58 -5.09 -2.80 8.94
N THR A 59 -6.28 -2.71 9.51
CA THR A 59 -7.37 -1.89 8.97
C THR A 59 -7.73 -0.82 10.00
N LEU A 60 -7.87 0.42 9.55
CA LEU A 60 -8.25 1.57 10.36
C LEU A 60 -9.50 2.23 9.75
N ALA A 61 -10.42 2.66 10.60
CA ALA A 61 -11.45 3.62 10.20
C ALA A 61 -10.81 4.99 9.89
N GLU A 62 -11.57 5.88 9.23
CA GLU A 62 -11.02 7.18 8.83
C GLU A 62 -10.58 8.05 10.01
N ASP A 63 -11.31 8.00 11.12
CA ASP A 63 -11.01 8.73 12.36
C ASP A 63 -9.77 8.17 13.07
N GLU A 64 -9.62 6.84 13.12
CA GLU A 64 -8.43 6.18 13.64
C GLU A 64 -7.19 6.48 12.77
N ALA A 65 -7.36 6.49 11.45
CA ALA A 65 -6.31 6.87 10.51
C ALA A 65 -5.93 8.36 10.66
N ALA A 66 -6.91 9.24 10.91
CA ALA A 66 -6.66 10.64 11.21
C ALA A 66 -5.91 10.81 12.53
N ALA A 67 -6.30 10.07 13.57
CA ALA A 67 -5.60 10.07 14.86
C ALA A 67 -4.15 9.58 14.72
N LEU A 68 -3.91 8.53 13.93
CA LEU A 68 -2.57 8.06 13.61
C LEU A 68 -1.75 9.12 12.86
N ARG A 69 -2.33 9.77 11.85
CA ARG A 69 -1.69 10.88 11.14
C ARG A 69 -1.30 11.99 12.12
N ASP A 70 -2.21 12.43 12.98
CA ASP A 70 -1.97 13.54 13.90
C ASP A 70 -0.90 13.17 14.94
N LEU A 71 -0.85 11.91 15.39
CA LEU A 71 0.21 11.40 16.25
C LEU A 71 1.57 11.43 15.53
N LEU A 72 1.63 10.94 14.29
CA LEU A 72 2.86 10.93 13.49
C LEU A 72 3.34 12.36 13.19
N THR A 73 2.45 13.29 12.82
CA THR A 73 2.77 14.71 12.66
C THR A 73 3.34 15.29 13.94
N ARG A 74 2.71 15.06 15.10
CA ARG A 74 3.27 15.55 16.38
C ARG A 74 4.66 15.00 16.70
N TRP A 75 4.96 13.78 16.28
CA TRP A 75 6.27 13.16 16.52
C TRP A 75 7.34 13.57 15.52
N LEU A 76 6.95 13.90 14.28
CA LEU A 76 7.87 14.13 13.17
C LEU A 76 7.99 15.59 12.72
N GLY A 77 7.07 16.47 13.15
CA GLY A 77 7.04 17.91 12.80
C GLY A 77 6.09 18.26 11.67
#